data_AF-A0A2M8NL25-F1
#
_entry.id   AF-A0A2M8NL25-F1
#
_cell.length_a   1.000
_cell.length_b   1.000
_cell.length_c   1.000
_cell.angle_alpha   90.00
_cell.angle_beta   90.00
_cell.angle_gamma   90.00
#
_symmetry.space_group_name_H-M   'P 1'
#
loop_
_entity.id
_entity.type
_entity.pdbx_description
1 polymer ?
#
loop_
_entity_poly.entity_id
_entity_poly.type
_entity_poly.pdbx_seq_one_letter_code
_entity_poly.pdbx_strand_id
1 'polypeptide(L)'
;MFNRRGELSIFRIGLVVGIIGFLAIGAGVVAFLTDQASRQVPLDIALYPNAQPWGTAELRGASRKLLFRVAGTNPDDVARFYQQQMSEFYGNNDFTCVRTPASGEARPERGVPNPIPFQFACLFDRSGFNSTQFTRVVI
;
A
#
# COMPACT_ATOMS: atom_id res chain seq x y z
N MET A 1 53.87 18.14 -8.55
CA MET A 1 54.52 19.31 -7.94
C MET A 1 53.42 20.17 -7.31
N PHE A 2 53.20 20.01 -6.00
CA PHE A 2 52.22 20.79 -5.24
C PHE A 2 52.77 22.21 -5.03
N ASN A 3 52.05 23.22 -5.54
CA ASN A 3 52.44 24.60 -5.38
C ASN A 3 52.16 25.04 -3.93
N ARG A 4 53.21 25.48 -3.21
CA ARG A 4 53.23 25.83 -1.78
C ARG A 4 52.76 27.26 -1.51
N ARG A 5 51.57 27.64 -1.98
CA ARG A 5 50.85 28.83 -1.49
C ARG A 5 49.38 28.46 -1.38
N GLY A 6 48.87 28.44 -0.15
CA GLY A 6 47.53 27.97 0.21
C GLY A 6 46.42 28.92 -0.20
N GLU A 7 46.34 29.27 -1.48
CA GLU A 7 45.14 29.88 -2.04
C GLU A 7 44.25 28.76 -2.59
N LEU A 8 43.23 28.44 -1.82
CA LEU A 8 42.11 27.60 -2.23
C LEU A 8 41.51 28.20 -3.51
N SER A 9 41.91 27.65 -4.66
CA SER A 9 41.45 28.12 -5.97
C SER A 9 39.93 27.99 -6.05
N ILE A 10 39.23 29.13 -6.09
CA ILE A 10 37.77 29.23 -6.19
C ILE A 10 37.23 28.38 -7.35
N PHE A 11 37.98 28.29 -8.46
CA PHE A 11 37.65 27.44 -9.60
C PHE A 11 37.61 25.94 -9.26
N ARG A 12 38.55 25.46 -8.44
CA ARG A 12 38.59 24.04 -8.02
C ARG A 12 37.44 23.72 -7.07
N ILE A 13 37.13 24.64 -6.15
CA ILE A 13 36.00 24.49 -5.22
C ILE A 13 34.69 24.48 -6.02
N GLY A 14 34.50 25.43 -6.94
CA GLY A 14 33.32 25.51 -7.79
C GLY A 14 33.13 24.26 -8.63
N LEU A 15 34.20 23.68 -9.17
CA LEU A 15 34.13 22.42 -9.92
C LEU A 15 33.71 21.25 -9.04
N VAL A 16 34.27 21.12 -7.84
CA VAL A 16 33.90 20.05 -6.89
C VAL A 16 32.44 20.20 -6.45
N VAL A 17 32.01 21.41 -6.10
CA VAL A 17 30.60 21.70 -5.71
C VAL A 17 29.65 21.44 -6.87
N GLY A 18 30.03 21.81 -8.09
CA GLY A 18 29.25 21.54 -9.30
C GLY A 18 29.07 20.05 -9.57
N ILE A 19 30.14 19.25 -9.44
CA ILE A 19 30.07 17.80 -9.58
C ILE A 19 29.17 17.18 -8.51
N ILE A 20 29.33 17.59 -7.25
CA ILE A 20 28.49 17.09 -6.14
C ILE A 20 27.01 17.46 -6.39
N GLY A 21 26.74 18.70 -6.79
CA GLY A 21 25.38 19.14 -7.12
C GLY A 21 24.77 18.34 -8.26
N PHE A 22 25.52 18.10 -9.33
CA PHE A 22 25.05 17.27 -10.45
C PHE A 22 24.76 15.83 -10.03
N LEU A 23 25.65 15.23 -9.22
CA LEU A 23 25.46 13.88 -8.69
C LEU A 23 24.23 13.79 -7.77
N ALA A 24 24.01 14.80 -6.93
CA ALA A 24 22.85 14.85 -6.04
C ALA A 24 21.53 14.94 -6.84
N ILE A 25 21.48 15.75 -7.89
CA ILE A 25 20.32 15.84 -8.79
C ILE A 25 20.10 14.49 -9.48
N GLY A 26 21.15 13.89 -10.03
CA GLY A 26 21.07 12.58 -10.69
C GLY A 26 20.54 11.49 -9.75
N ALA A 27 21.07 11.42 -8.53
CA ALA A 27 20.60 10.47 -7.51
C ALA A 27 19.12 10.71 -7.14
N GLY A 28 18.69 11.96 -7.01
CA GLY A 28 17.30 12.32 -6.74
C GLY A 28 16.35 11.87 -7.86
N VAL A 29 16.72 12.08 -9.13
CA VAL A 29 15.92 11.64 -10.28
C VAL A 29 15.80 10.12 -10.34
N VAL A 30 16.91 9.39 -10.14
CA VAL A 30 16.89 7.92 -10.15
C VAL A 30 16.01 7.40 -9.02
N ALA A 31 16.16 7.92 -7.80
CA ALA A 31 15.33 7.54 -6.66
C ALA A 31 13.84 7.76 -6.95
N PHE A 32 13.49 8.92 -7.54
CA PHE A 32 12.13 9.25 -7.93
C PHE A 32 11.55 8.28 -8.99
N LEU A 33 12.32 7.97 -10.04
CA LEU A 33 11.88 7.04 -11.09
C LEU A 33 11.68 5.62 -10.54
N THR A 34 12.57 5.15 -9.64
CA THR A 34 12.42 3.85 -8.99
C THR A 34 11.19 3.80 -8.08
N ASP A 35 10.90 4.89 -7.38
CA ASP A 35 9.73 5.01 -6.51
C ASP A 35 8.43 4.92 -7.33
N GLN A 36 8.38 5.62 -8.47
CA GLN A 36 7.24 5.54 -9.40
C GLN A 36 7.09 4.16 -10.03
N ALA A 37 8.16 3.56 -10.55
CA ALA A 37 8.10 2.27 -11.23
C ALA A 37 7.59 1.14 -10.30
N SER A 38 8.01 1.16 -9.04
CA SER A 38 7.58 0.15 -8.05
C SER A 38 6.10 0.21 -7.66
N ARG A 39 5.39 1.30 -8.00
CA ARG A 39 3.98 1.54 -7.63
C ARG A 39 3.04 1.62 -8.85
N GLN A 40 3.51 1.28 -10.05
CA GLN A 40 2.68 1.19 -11.26
C GLN A 40 1.82 -0.09 -11.31
N VAL A 41 2.14 -1.10 -10.50
CA VAL A 41 1.39 -2.36 -10.40
C VAL A 41 0.47 -2.28 -9.18
N PRO A 42 -0.82 -2.66 -9.27
CA PRO A 42 -1.72 -2.71 -8.12
C PRO A 42 -1.12 -3.50 -6.96
N LEU A 43 -1.39 -3.07 -5.72
CA LEU A 43 -0.97 -3.81 -4.54
C LEU A 43 -1.72 -5.14 -4.46
N ASP A 44 -1.03 -6.22 -4.84
CA ASP A 44 -1.60 -7.55 -4.90
C ASP A 44 -1.52 -8.23 -3.53
N ILE A 45 -2.68 -8.65 -3.01
CA ILE A 45 -2.81 -9.36 -1.74
C ILE A 45 -3.35 -10.74 -2.07
N ALA A 46 -2.67 -11.78 -1.59
CA ALA A 46 -3.08 -13.16 -1.81
C ALA A 46 -4.55 -13.37 -1.41
N LEU A 47 -5.30 -14.04 -2.27
CA LEU A 47 -6.69 -14.36 -2.02
C LEU A 47 -6.80 -15.50 -1.00
N TYR A 48 -7.85 -15.46 -0.19
CA TYR A 48 -8.19 -16.57 0.68
C TYR A 48 -8.31 -17.89 -0.10
N PRO A 49 -7.84 -19.03 0.42
CA PRO A 49 -7.96 -20.32 -0.25
C PRO A 49 -9.40 -20.63 -0.66
N ASN A 50 -9.59 -21.15 -1.87
CA ASN A 50 -10.91 -21.46 -2.45
C ASN A 50 -11.81 -20.24 -2.73
N ALA A 51 -11.31 -19.00 -2.64
CA ALA A 51 -12.02 -17.82 -3.11
C ALA A 51 -12.30 -17.92 -4.61
N GLN A 52 -13.57 -17.89 -4.99
CA GLN A 52 -14.00 -17.89 -6.39
C GLN A 52 -14.30 -16.46 -6.84
N PRO A 53 -13.91 -16.07 -8.07
CA PRO A 53 -14.29 -14.78 -8.61
C PRO A 53 -15.81 -14.71 -8.73
N TRP A 54 -16.39 -13.62 -8.24
CA TRP A 54 -17.82 -13.34 -8.32
C TRP A 54 -18.11 -12.19 -9.29
N GLY A 55 -17.21 -11.21 -9.37
CA GLY A 55 -17.33 -10.13 -10.32
C GLY A 55 -16.29 -9.05 -10.12
N THR A 56 -16.39 -8.01 -10.94
CA THR A 56 -15.51 -6.84 -10.87
C THR A 56 -16.35 -5.59 -11.10
N ALA A 57 -16.00 -4.51 -10.41
CA ALA A 57 -16.56 -3.19 -10.67
C ALA A 57 -15.41 -2.18 -10.75
N GLU A 58 -15.41 -1.35 -11.79
CA GLU A 58 -14.47 -0.23 -11.86
C GLU A 58 -14.92 0.86 -10.89
N LEU A 59 -13.97 1.35 -10.10
CA LEU A 59 -14.16 2.55 -9.29
C LEU A 59 -13.55 3.72 -10.06
N ARG A 60 -13.84 4.96 -9.64
CA ARG A 60 -13.28 6.14 -10.29
C ARG A 60 -11.74 6.12 -10.27
N GLY A 61 -11.12 6.55 -11.38
CA GLY A 61 -9.66 6.64 -11.50
C GLY A 61 -8.99 5.28 -11.73
N ALA A 62 -7.81 5.08 -11.14
CA ALA A 62 -7.04 3.83 -11.24
C ALA A 62 -7.47 2.76 -10.20
N SER A 63 -8.69 2.86 -9.68
CA SER A 63 -9.21 1.96 -8.63
C SER A 63 -10.13 0.91 -9.23
N ARG A 64 -10.03 -0.34 -8.76
CA ARG A 64 -10.99 -1.41 -9.11
C ARG A 64 -11.45 -2.15 -7.88
N LYS A 65 -12.70 -2.60 -7.89
CA LYS A 65 -13.28 -3.50 -6.89
C LYS A 65 -13.35 -4.90 -7.47
N LEU A 66 -12.67 -5.85 -6.83
CA LEU A 66 -12.78 -7.27 -7.15
C LEU A 66 -13.68 -7.93 -6.10
N LEU A 67 -14.65 -8.70 -6.57
CA LEU A 67 -15.61 -9.40 -5.72
C LEU A 67 -15.30 -10.89 -5.79
N PHE A 68 -15.13 -11.50 -4.62
CA PHE A 68 -14.91 -12.93 -4.48
C PHE A 68 -15.96 -13.52 -3.55
N ARG A 69 -16.23 -14.81 -3.72
CA ARG A 69 -17.09 -15.58 -2.83
C ARG A 69 -16.31 -16.76 -2.27
N VAL A 70 -16.49 -17.02 -0.98
CA VAL A 70 -15.94 -18.19 -0.27
C VAL A 70 -17.14 -18.92 0.32
N ALA A 71 -17.32 -20.18 -0.05
CA ALA A 71 -18.46 -20.99 0.41
C ALA A 71 -18.04 -21.86 1.61
N GLY A 72 -18.96 -22.06 2.56
CA GLY A 72 -18.80 -23.04 3.64
C GLY A 72 -17.68 -22.74 4.64
N THR A 73 -17.27 -21.47 4.79
CA THR A 73 -16.20 -21.05 5.70
C THR A 73 -16.71 -19.97 6.66
N ASN A 74 -16.20 -19.94 7.89
CA ASN A 74 -16.52 -18.87 8.84
C ASN A 74 -15.81 -17.56 8.41
N PRO A 75 -16.50 -16.41 8.32
CA PRO A 75 -15.86 -15.12 8.08
C PRO A 75 -14.71 -14.79 9.05
N ASP A 76 -14.74 -15.28 10.30
CA ASP A 76 -13.63 -15.10 11.25
C ASP A 76 -12.33 -15.81 10.81
N ASP A 77 -12.42 -16.95 10.12
CA ASP A 77 -11.26 -17.65 9.56
C ASP A 77 -10.65 -16.85 8.39
N VAL A 78 -11.52 -16.27 7.55
CA VAL A 78 -11.12 -15.41 6.44
C VAL A 78 -10.45 -14.14 6.98
N ALA A 79 -11.03 -13.53 8.02
CA ALA A 79 -10.45 -12.35 8.67
C ALA A 79 -9.08 -12.65 9.29
N ARG A 80 -8.91 -13.81 9.94
CA ARG A 80 -7.60 -14.24 10.48
C ARG A 80 -6.55 -14.45 9.39
N PHE A 81 -6.92 -15.01 8.25
CA PHE A 81 -6.01 -15.14 7.11
C PHE A 81 -5.51 -13.77 6.64
N TYR A 82 -6.41 -12.81 6.41
CA TYR A 82 -5.99 -11.47 5.99
C TYR A 82 -5.26 -10.70 7.09
N GLN A 83 -5.54 -10.98 8.37
CA GLN A 83 -4.75 -10.46 9.50
C GLN A 83 -3.31 -10.98 9.45
N GLN A 84 -3.11 -12.26 9.15
CA GLN A 84 -1.77 -12.82 8.98
C GLN A 84 -1.06 -12.18 7.77
N GLN A 85 -1.73 -12.10 6.62
CA GLN A 85 -1.17 -11.41 5.45
C GLN A 85 -0.79 -9.95 5.76
N MET A 86 -1.55 -9.26 6.60
CA MET A 86 -1.26 -7.90 7.03
C MET A 86 -0.02 -7.84 7.91
N SER A 87 0.13 -8.78 8.84
CA SER A 87 1.34 -8.85 9.67
C SER A 87 2.60 -9.12 8.85
N GLU A 88 2.49 -9.96 7.82
CA GLU A 88 3.57 -10.24 6.87
C GLU A 88 3.88 -9.02 5.99
N PHE A 89 2.84 -8.29 5.56
CA PHE A 89 2.98 -7.11 4.71
C PHE A 89 3.68 -5.95 5.44
N TYR A 90 3.33 -5.68 6.70
CA TYR A 90 3.93 -4.60 7.48
C TYR A 90 5.17 -5.01 8.27
N GLY A 91 5.41 -6.32 8.46
CA GLY A 91 6.48 -6.84 9.32
C GLY A 91 6.24 -6.56 10.81
N ASN A 92 5.02 -6.24 11.21
CA ASN A 92 4.62 -5.96 12.59
C ASN A 92 3.15 -6.37 12.83
N ASN A 93 2.68 -6.22 14.07
CA ASN A 93 1.30 -6.50 14.46
C ASN A 93 0.53 -5.22 14.84
N ASP A 94 1.01 -4.06 14.38
CA ASP A 94 0.44 -2.76 14.77
C ASP A 94 -0.89 -2.48 14.06
N PHE A 95 -1.13 -3.16 12.93
CA PHE A 95 -2.33 -3.03 12.12
C PHE A 95 -3.24 -4.25 12.26
N THR A 96 -4.53 -3.99 12.42
CA THR A 96 -5.54 -5.04 12.59
C THR A 96 -6.73 -4.85 11.67
N CYS A 97 -7.32 -5.95 11.22
CA CYS A 97 -8.62 -5.96 10.57
C CYS A 97 -9.70 -5.49 11.55
N VAL A 98 -10.47 -4.47 11.15
CA VAL A 98 -11.50 -3.87 11.99
C VAL A 98 -12.85 -4.54 11.72
N ARG A 99 -13.51 -5.01 12.78
CA ARG A 99 -14.88 -5.53 12.72
C ARG A 99 -15.88 -4.41 12.90
N THR A 100 -16.89 -4.35 12.04
CA THR A 100 -18.02 -3.41 12.16
C THR A 100 -19.35 -4.17 12.15
N PRO A 101 -20.18 -4.08 13.22
CA PRO A 101 -19.90 -3.44 14.51
C PRO A 101 -18.81 -4.20 15.29
N ALA A 102 -18.16 -3.55 16.27
CA ALA A 102 -17.08 -4.17 17.05
C ALA A 102 -17.51 -5.48 17.76
N SER A 103 -18.78 -5.57 18.14
CA SER A 103 -19.40 -6.76 18.74
C SER A 103 -20.87 -6.87 18.32
N GLY A 104 -21.40 -8.09 18.31
CA GLY A 104 -22.81 -8.35 17.97
C GLY A 104 -23.11 -8.17 16.47
N GLU A 105 -24.37 -7.89 16.17
CA GLU A 105 -24.88 -7.73 14.81
C GLU A 105 -25.30 -6.27 14.56
N ALA A 106 -25.12 -5.82 13.32
CA ALA A 106 -25.60 -4.54 12.85
C ALA A 106 -27.13 -4.50 12.93
N ARG A 107 -27.69 -3.35 13.29
CA ARG A 107 -29.14 -3.18 13.22
C ARG A 107 -29.59 -3.34 11.77
N PRO A 108 -30.62 -4.15 11.49
CA PRO A 108 -31.12 -4.33 10.14
C PRO A 108 -31.61 -2.98 9.59
N GLU A 109 -31.04 -2.59 8.45
CA GLU A 109 -31.40 -1.35 7.78
C GLU A 109 -32.81 -1.46 7.19
N ARG A 110 -33.67 -0.49 7.48
CA ARG A 110 -35.08 -0.56 7.10
C ARG A 110 -35.21 -0.53 5.56
N GLY A 111 -35.69 -1.62 4.98
CA GLY A 111 -35.91 -1.73 3.53
C GLY A 111 -34.81 -2.46 2.75
N VAL A 112 -33.77 -2.98 3.42
CA VAL A 112 -32.73 -3.81 2.78
C VAL A 112 -33.06 -5.29 2.97
N PRO A 113 -33.37 -6.04 1.90
CA PRO A 113 -33.50 -7.49 1.99
C PRO A 113 -32.13 -8.11 2.30
N ASN A 114 -32.04 -8.90 3.37
CA ASN A 114 -30.82 -9.55 3.86
C ASN A 114 -29.68 -8.57 4.21
N PRO A 115 -29.81 -7.81 5.31
CA PRO A 115 -28.74 -6.93 5.77
C PRO A 115 -27.51 -7.74 6.18
N ILE A 116 -26.33 -7.19 5.91
CA ILE A 116 -25.06 -7.79 6.31
C ILE A 116 -24.94 -7.65 7.84
N PRO A 117 -24.85 -8.76 8.61
CA PRO A 117 -24.90 -8.71 10.07
C PRO A 117 -23.61 -8.13 10.68
N PHE A 118 -22.47 -8.35 10.03
CA PHE A 118 -21.19 -7.75 10.40
C PHE A 118 -20.25 -7.87 9.21
N GLN A 119 -19.18 -7.06 9.21
CA GLN A 119 -18.13 -7.12 8.22
C GLN A 119 -16.76 -6.92 8.87
N PHE A 120 -15.73 -7.49 8.25
CA PHE A 120 -14.34 -7.17 8.59
C PHE A 120 -13.72 -6.33 7.47
N ALA A 121 -12.97 -5.30 7.86
CA ALA A 121 -12.24 -4.46 6.94
C ALA A 121 -10.74 -4.52 7.25
N CYS A 122 -9.96 -5.05 6.31
CA CYS A 122 -8.51 -5.11 6.37
C CYS A 122 -7.93 -4.12 5.34
N LEU A 123 -7.14 -3.16 5.79
CA LEU A 123 -6.52 -2.14 4.93
C LEU A 123 -5.03 -2.41 4.80
N PHE A 124 -4.57 -2.59 3.56
CA PHE A 124 -3.17 -2.65 3.18
C PHE A 124 -2.83 -1.34 2.50
N ASP A 125 -1.89 -0.59 3.05
CA ASP A 125 -1.51 0.75 2.60
C ASP A 125 0.01 0.83 2.44
N ARG A 126 0.44 1.24 1.24
CA ARG A 126 1.84 1.48 0.86
C ARG A 126 2.06 2.91 0.36
N SER A 127 1.29 3.85 0.89
CA SER A 127 1.39 5.27 0.54
C SER A 127 2.75 5.86 0.95
N GLY A 128 3.31 6.70 0.09
CA GLY A 128 4.60 7.36 0.28
C GLY A 128 4.54 8.85 -0.05
N PHE A 129 5.69 9.47 -0.29
CA PHE A 129 5.75 10.87 -0.67
C PHE A 129 5.16 11.07 -2.07
N ASN A 130 3.97 11.67 -2.14
CA ASN A 130 3.25 11.99 -3.38
C ASN A 130 2.71 10.78 -4.20
N SER A 131 2.60 9.60 -3.59
CA SER A 131 1.97 8.43 -4.20
C SER A 131 1.10 7.71 -3.17
N THR A 132 -0.14 7.41 -3.53
CA THR A 132 -1.07 6.64 -2.70
C THR A 132 -1.38 5.31 -3.37
N GLN A 133 -1.19 4.23 -2.62
CA GLN A 133 -1.50 2.89 -3.08
C GLN A 133 -2.03 2.09 -1.90
N PHE A 134 -3.28 1.62 -2.00
CA PHE A 134 -3.89 0.82 -0.97
C PHE A 134 -4.77 -0.27 -1.58
N THR A 135 -4.91 -1.37 -0.84
CA THR A 135 -5.85 -2.46 -1.09
C THR A 135 -6.70 -2.63 0.15
N ARG A 136 -8.03 -2.52 0.00
CA ARG A 136 -8.98 -2.74 1.08
C ARG A 136 -9.75 -4.04 0.83
N VAL A 137 -9.57 -5.00 1.73
CA VAL A 137 -10.34 -6.25 1.74
C VAL A 137 -11.52 -6.08 2.69
N VAL A 138 -12.72 -6.33 2.19
CA VAL A 138 -13.96 -6.34 2.97
C VAL A 138 -14.51 -7.76 2.92
N ILE A 139 -14.75 -8.33 4.10
CA ILE A 139 -15.18 -9.70 4.32
C ILE A 139 -16.57 -9.66 4.94
#